data_AF-A0AAJ6G674-F1
#
_entry.id   AF-A0AAJ6G674-F1
#
_cell.length_a   1.000
_cell.length_b   1.000
_cell.length_c   1.000
_cell.angle_alpha   90.00
_cell.angle_beta   90.00
_cell.angle_gamma   90.00
#
_symmetry.space_group_name_H-M   'P 1'
#
loop_
_entity.id
_entity.type
_entity.pdbx_description
1 polymer ?
#
loop_
_entity_poly.entity_id
_entity_poly.type
_entity_poly.pdbx_seq_one_letter_code
_entity_poly.pdbx_strand_id
1 'polypeptide(L)'
;MSENGDQSMRTTPDGHGADDHIAYVADKPRDLPSADELRARIPGWGSDLDLADRPSVPKLSREAGSATNAHWDRPEQQPGGEGRERSIEHAHVTPVFGTAQPLSGIAGVVKRYAYRRFSEGRLAHWMLLVVGDRLDVATHRVTDALRGRPDRLVKETGIAAERADDPVGARLGSTRRDWRHGVLDPVVATWPYLLIGGVAVWVVRRARR
;
A
#
# COMPACT_ATOMS: atom_id res chain seq x y z
N MET A 1 30.58 41.44 14.27
CA MET A 1 29.66 41.46 15.42
C MET A 1 28.63 40.38 15.12
N SER A 2 28.77 39.22 15.76
CA SER A 2 27.92 38.05 15.54
C SER A 2 26.60 38.23 16.27
N GLU A 3 25.48 38.22 15.55
CA GLU A 3 24.17 37.96 16.15
C GLU A 3 23.79 36.52 15.81
N ASN A 4 24.16 35.62 16.72
CA ASN A 4 23.56 34.29 16.82
C ASN A 4 22.13 34.48 17.34
N GLY A 5 21.17 34.50 16.41
CA GLY A 5 19.74 34.45 16.73
C GLY A 5 19.39 33.06 17.26
N ASP A 6 19.14 33.01 18.56
CA ASP A 6 18.56 31.90 19.31
C ASP A 6 17.33 31.33 18.60
N GLN A 7 17.49 30.18 17.93
CA GLN A 7 16.36 29.36 17.48
C GLN A 7 15.84 28.56 18.67
N SER A 8 15.28 29.25 19.66
CA SER A 8 14.55 28.61 20.74
C SER A 8 13.33 27.92 20.13
N MET A 9 13.39 26.59 20.11
CA MET A 9 12.37 25.63 19.74
C MET A 9 11.01 26.08 20.29
N ARG A 10 10.16 26.61 19.42
CA ARG A 10 8.79 27.01 19.79
C ARG A 10 7.95 25.73 19.84
N THR A 11 8.04 24.99 20.93
CA THR A 11 7.16 23.85 21.20
C THR A 11 5.76 24.40 21.44
N THR A 12 4.85 24.14 20.50
CA THR A 12 3.41 24.35 20.69
C THR A 12 2.93 23.54 21.89
N PRO A 13 2.01 24.05 22.74
CA PRO A 13 1.61 23.39 23.99
C PRO A 13 0.92 22.03 23.79
N ASP A 14 0.50 21.72 22.57
CA ASP A 14 -0.41 20.61 22.27
C ASP A 14 0.30 19.33 21.77
N GLY A 15 1.62 19.20 21.98
CA GLY A 15 2.37 18.01 21.55
C GLY A 15 2.46 17.81 20.02
N HIS A 16 1.95 18.76 19.24
CA HIS A 16 2.10 18.79 17.79
C HIS A 16 3.48 19.33 17.44
N GLY A 17 4.36 18.45 16.94
CA GLY A 17 5.63 18.86 16.35
C GLY A 17 5.41 19.79 15.16
N ALA A 18 6.30 20.74 14.95
CA ALA A 18 6.23 21.75 13.88
C ALA A 18 6.13 21.17 12.44
N ASP A 19 6.29 19.86 12.29
CA ASP A 19 6.25 19.12 11.02
C ASP A 19 4.88 18.49 10.71
N ASP A 20 3.88 18.69 11.57
CA ASP A 20 2.55 18.12 11.37
C ASP A 20 1.81 18.82 10.22
N HIS A 21 1.69 18.11 9.10
CA HIS A 21 0.87 18.58 7.99
C HIS A 21 -0.58 18.74 8.46
N ILE A 22 -1.21 19.83 8.02
CA ILE A 22 -2.60 20.24 8.33
C ILE A 22 -3.66 19.15 8.13
N ALA A 23 -3.34 18.07 7.42
CA ALA A 23 -4.21 16.92 7.21
C ALA A 23 -4.41 16.06 8.47
N TYR A 24 -3.49 16.15 9.45
CA TYR A 24 -3.49 15.29 10.63
C TYR A 24 -3.95 16.01 11.91
N VAL A 25 -4.28 17.30 11.85
CA VAL A 25 -4.69 18.11 13.02
C VAL A 25 -6.21 18.12 13.15
N ALA A 26 -6.73 17.76 14.32
CA ALA A 26 -8.17 17.71 14.59
C ALA A 26 -8.84 19.09 14.49
N ASP A 27 -8.18 20.13 15.00
CA ASP A 27 -8.62 21.53 14.98
C ASP A 27 -7.87 22.35 13.94
N LYS A 28 -7.95 21.92 12.68
CA LYS A 28 -7.35 22.67 11.58
C LYS A 28 -7.98 24.08 11.46
N PRO A 29 -7.16 25.15 11.43
CA PRO A 29 -7.62 26.48 11.04
C PRO A 29 -8.24 26.42 9.63
N ARG A 30 -9.53 26.74 9.55
CA ARG A 30 -10.25 26.77 8.27
C ARG A 30 -10.21 28.19 7.73
N ASP A 31 -9.17 28.51 6.96
CA ASP A 31 -9.18 29.67 6.05
C ASP A 31 -10.06 29.35 4.82
N LEU A 32 -11.34 29.11 5.08
CA LEU A 32 -12.34 28.87 4.04
C LEU A 32 -13.03 30.20 3.73
N PRO A 33 -13.08 30.62 2.45
CA PRO A 33 -13.88 31.78 2.04
C PRO A 33 -15.34 31.59 2.44
N SER A 34 -16.02 32.70 2.73
CA SER A 34 -17.43 32.66 3.10
C SER A 34 -18.30 32.13 1.95
N ALA A 35 -19.49 31.63 2.26
CA ALA A 35 -20.42 31.16 1.23
C ALA A 35 -20.79 32.28 0.22
N ASP A 36 -20.85 33.53 0.68
CA ASP A 36 -21.12 34.69 -0.19
C ASP A 36 -19.95 34.98 -1.13
N GLU A 37 -18.72 34.92 -0.64
CA GLU A 37 -17.50 35.07 -1.45
C GLU A 37 -17.40 33.97 -2.52
N LEU A 38 -17.78 32.74 -2.18
CA LEU A 38 -17.79 31.62 -3.11
C LEU A 38 -18.87 31.77 -4.19
N ARG A 39 -20.09 32.21 -3.83
CA ARG A 39 -21.15 32.54 -4.79
C ARG A 39 -20.73 33.64 -5.77
N ALA A 40 -20.06 34.68 -5.28
CA ALA A 40 -19.62 35.80 -6.11
C ALA A 40 -18.52 35.39 -7.12
N ARG A 41 -17.63 34.48 -6.74
CA ARG A 41 -16.48 34.08 -7.56
C ARG A 41 -16.74 32.91 -8.51
N ILE A 42 -17.63 31.98 -8.14
CA ILE A 42 -17.81 30.72 -8.84
C ILE A 42 -19.24 30.65 -9.40
N PRO A 43 -19.43 30.84 -10.71
CA PRO A 43 -20.74 30.70 -11.33
C PRO A 43 -21.37 29.33 -11.04
N GLY A 44 -22.63 29.33 -10.57
CA GLY A 44 -23.37 28.11 -10.22
C GLY A 44 -23.00 27.50 -8.86
N TRP A 45 -22.11 28.12 -8.09
CA TRP A 45 -21.80 27.65 -6.74
C TRP A 45 -22.99 27.79 -5.80
N GLY A 46 -23.27 26.74 -5.04
CA GLY A 46 -24.35 26.73 -4.05
C GLY A 46 -25.74 26.34 -4.56
N SER A 47 -25.84 25.67 -5.72
CA SER A 47 -27.10 25.11 -6.24
C SER A 47 -27.76 24.07 -5.30
N ASP A 48 -26.98 23.48 -4.39
CA ASP A 48 -27.41 22.50 -3.37
C ASP A 48 -27.31 23.10 -1.95
N LEU A 49 -27.44 24.43 -1.79
CA LEU A 49 -27.40 25.05 -0.45
C LEU A 49 -28.70 24.88 0.33
N ASP A 50 -29.82 24.64 -0.35
CA ASP A 50 -31.08 24.42 0.34
C ASP A 50 -30.99 23.13 1.18
N LEU A 51 -31.23 23.28 2.47
CA LEU A 51 -31.22 22.17 3.42
C LEU A 51 -32.37 21.20 3.15
N ALA A 52 -33.47 21.67 2.53
CA ALA A 52 -34.61 20.84 2.17
C ALA A 52 -34.29 19.82 1.06
N ASP A 53 -33.34 20.13 0.18
CA ASP A 53 -32.97 19.29 -0.96
C ASP A 53 -31.94 18.20 -0.60
N ARG A 54 -31.39 18.23 0.63
CA ARG A 54 -30.31 17.33 1.07
C ARG A 54 -30.85 16.15 1.89
N PRO A 55 -30.64 14.88 1.46
CA PRO A 55 -31.10 13.69 2.19
C PRO A 55 -30.40 13.44 3.53
N SER A 56 -29.40 14.24 3.91
CA SER A 56 -28.56 14.05 5.11
C SER A 56 -28.71 15.16 6.15
N VAL A 57 -29.81 15.93 6.11
CA VAL A 57 -30.11 17.01 7.06
C VAL A 57 -31.12 16.52 8.11
N PRO A 58 -30.90 16.82 9.42
CA PRO A 58 -29.77 17.57 9.97
C PRO A 58 -28.50 16.73 10.02
N LYS A 59 -27.37 17.34 9.59
CA LYS A 59 -26.05 16.75 9.81
C LYS A 59 -25.74 16.80 11.29
N LEU A 60 -25.07 15.77 11.81
CA LEU A 60 -24.47 15.83 13.14
C LEU A 60 -23.54 17.06 13.20
N SER A 61 -23.90 18.04 14.03
CA SER A 61 -23.06 19.21 14.23
C SER A 61 -21.82 18.82 15.02
N ARG A 62 -20.74 19.58 14.88
CA ARG A 62 -19.52 19.34 15.67
C ARG A 62 -19.81 19.42 17.18
N GLU A 63 -20.67 20.35 17.58
CA GLU A 63 -21.13 20.54 18.96
C GLU A 63 -21.92 19.32 19.46
N ALA A 64 -22.89 18.82 18.67
CA ALA A 64 -23.65 17.63 19.01
C ALA A 64 -22.77 16.37 19.05
N GLY A 65 -21.77 16.28 18.17
CA GLY A 65 -20.74 15.25 18.21
C GLY A 65 -19.87 15.33 19.46
N SER A 66 -19.38 16.52 19.83
CA SER A 66 -18.56 16.71 21.04
C SER A 66 -19.31 16.42 22.35
N ALA A 67 -20.64 16.61 22.37
CA ALA A 67 -21.46 16.28 23.53
C ALA A 67 -21.48 14.77 23.86
N THR A 68 -21.07 13.91 22.92
CA THR A 68 -20.97 12.46 23.13
C THR A 68 -19.67 12.02 23.85
N ASN A 69 -18.79 12.98 24.19
CA ASN A 69 -17.44 12.74 24.68
C ASN A 69 -16.57 11.90 23.71
N ALA A 70 -16.99 11.78 22.44
CA ALA A 70 -16.17 11.19 21.39
C ALA A 70 -15.11 12.20 20.95
N HIS A 71 -13.98 12.20 21.66
CA HIS A 71 -12.76 12.87 21.21
C HIS A 71 -11.82 11.82 20.59
N TRP A 72 -11.07 12.23 19.58
CA TRP A 72 -9.94 11.46 19.10
C TRP A 72 -8.71 12.36 19.22
N ASP A 73 -7.75 11.90 20.00
CA ASP A 73 -6.42 12.47 20.01
C ASP A 73 -5.55 11.57 19.15
N ARG A 74 -4.59 12.14 18.43
CA ARG A 74 -3.66 11.31 17.67
C ARG A 74 -2.87 10.46 18.66
N PRO A 75 -2.87 9.13 18.53
CA PRO A 75 -2.09 8.29 19.43
C PRO A 75 -0.60 8.55 19.25
N GLU A 76 0.16 8.29 20.32
CA GLU A 76 1.62 8.35 20.30
C GLU A 76 2.19 7.46 19.20
N GLN A 77 3.25 7.93 18.53
CA GLN A 77 3.93 7.19 17.49
C GLN A 77 4.67 6.00 18.10
N GLN A 78 4.38 4.78 17.64
CA GLN A 78 5.16 3.62 18.07
C GLN A 78 6.63 3.75 17.58
N PRO A 79 7.61 3.23 18.33
CA PRO A 79 9.03 3.33 17.98
C PRO A 79 9.39 2.54 16.72
N GLY A 80 10.51 2.90 16.07
CA GLY A 80 11.06 2.18 14.92
C GLY A 80 10.42 2.51 13.57
N GLY A 81 9.74 3.67 13.49
CA GLY A 81 9.14 4.20 12.26
C GLY A 81 10.14 4.91 11.34
N GLU A 82 11.32 5.27 11.85
CA GLU A 82 12.34 5.96 11.08
C GLU A 82 12.83 5.13 9.89
N GLY A 83 12.86 5.75 8.71
CA GLY A 83 13.28 5.08 7.47
C GLY A 83 12.33 4.01 6.95
N ARG A 84 11.15 3.82 7.57
CA ARG A 84 10.10 2.93 7.06
C ARG A 84 9.47 3.47 5.79
N GLU A 85 9.06 2.54 4.94
CA GLU A 85 8.34 2.86 3.73
C GLU A 85 6.97 3.46 4.06
N ARG A 86 6.68 4.62 3.47
CA ARG A 86 5.38 5.28 3.51
C ARG A 86 4.99 5.74 2.12
N SER A 87 3.70 5.94 1.91
CA SER A 87 3.23 6.67 0.74
C SER A 87 3.88 8.06 0.68
N ILE A 88 4.21 8.50 -0.53
CA ILE A 88 4.67 9.87 -0.76
C ILE A 88 3.61 10.92 -0.41
N GLU A 89 2.34 10.51 -0.36
CA GLU A 89 1.21 11.37 -0.02
C GLU A 89 1.08 11.59 1.50
N HIS A 90 1.75 10.76 2.30
CA HIS A 90 1.69 10.83 3.76
C HIS A 90 2.96 11.47 4.31
N ALA A 91 2.85 12.31 5.35
CA ALA A 91 4.00 13.01 5.93
C ALA A 91 4.95 12.09 6.71
N HIS A 92 4.36 11.15 7.44
CA HIS A 92 5.02 10.18 8.31
C HIS A 92 4.28 8.84 8.22
N VAL A 93 4.88 7.79 8.78
CA VAL A 93 4.20 6.48 8.92
C VAL A 93 3.08 6.59 9.95
N THR A 94 2.02 5.81 9.81
CA THR A 94 0.91 5.79 10.77
C THR A 94 1.41 5.49 12.20
N PRO A 95 0.75 6.00 13.26
CA PRO A 95 1.18 5.78 14.65
C PRO A 95 1.41 4.32 15.00
N VAL A 96 0.61 3.41 14.44
CA VAL A 96 0.79 1.96 14.51
C VAL A 96 1.06 1.43 13.11
N PHE A 97 2.10 0.61 12.97
CA PHE A 97 2.50 0.00 11.70
C PHE A 97 3.04 -1.44 11.90
N GLY A 98 3.01 -2.24 10.83
CA GLY A 98 3.50 -3.61 10.87
C GLY A 98 5.03 -3.70 10.89
N THR A 99 5.60 -4.49 11.80
CA THR A 99 7.06 -4.68 11.95
C THR A 99 7.55 -6.07 11.53
N ALA A 100 6.64 -7.03 11.36
CA ALA A 100 6.96 -8.46 11.20
C ALA A 100 7.75 -8.81 9.93
N GLN A 101 7.62 -8.02 8.86
CA GLN A 101 8.20 -8.32 7.56
C GLN A 101 9.00 -7.13 7.02
N PRO A 102 10.24 -6.91 7.50
CA PRO A 102 11.08 -5.84 6.98
C PRO A 102 11.47 -6.12 5.52
N LEU A 103 11.43 -5.08 4.69
CA LEU A 103 11.80 -5.20 3.28
C LEU A 103 13.30 -5.48 3.12
N SER A 104 13.63 -6.64 2.56
CA SER A 104 15.01 -7.10 2.39
C SER A 104 15.31 -7.56 0.96
N GLY A 105 16.60 -7.69 0.63
CA GLY A 105 17.06 -8.17 -0.68
C GLY A 105 16.61 -7.32 -1.87
N ILE A 106 16.61 -7.95 -3.06
CA ILE A 106 16.25 -7.31 -4.33
C ILE A 106 14.75 -6.93 -4.33
N ALA A 107 13.89 -7.80 -3.78
CA ALA A 107 12.47 -7.53 -3.62
C ALA A 107 12.22 -6.25 -2.81
N GLY A 108 12.95 -6.08 -1.70
CA GLY A 108 12.87 -4.89 -0.87
C GLY A 108 13.34 -3.62 -1.58
N VAL A 109 14.37 -3.69 -2.44
CA VAL A 109 14.80 -2.54 -3.26
C VAL A 109 13.70 -2.10 -4.23
N VAL A 110 13.05 -3.04 -4.92
CA VAL A 110 11.95 -2.75 -5.86
C VAL A 110 10.77 -2.12 -5.13
N LYS A 111 10.37 -2.70 -3.99
CA LYS A 111 9.27 -2.20 -3.16
C LYS A 111 9.57 -0.80 -2.59
N ARG A 112 10.79 -0.56 -2.08
CA ARG A 112 11.23 0.79 -1.67
C ARG A 112 11.19 1.80 -2.80
N TYR A 113 11.56 1.40 -4.02
CA TYR A 113 11.48 2.26 -5.18
C TYR A 113 10.02 2.63 -5.52
N ALA A 114 9.09 1.68 -5.39
CA ALA A 114 7.66 1.93 -5.58
C ALA A 114 7.15 3.01 -4.62
N TYR A 115 7.40 2.85 -3.31
CA TYR A 115 7.00 3.81 -2.27
C TYR A 115 7.67 5.17 -2.41
N ARG A 116 8.92 5.24 -2.89
CA ARG A 116 9.64 6.51 -3.03
C ARG A 116 9.24 7.30 -4.27
N ARG A 117 8.89 6.62 -5.38
CA ARG A 117 8.78 7.26 -6.71
C ARG A 117 7.35 7.50 -7.17
N PHE A 118 6.40 6.68 -6.73
CA PHE A 118 5.05 6.66 -7.27
C PHE A 118 4.02 6.80 -6.16
N SER A 119 3.00 7.63 -6.41
CA SER A 119 1.83 7.71 -5.54
C SER A 119 0.95 6.47 -5.65
N GLU A 120 0.14 6.20 -4.63
CA GLU A 120 -0.75 5.03 -4.59
C GLU A 120 -1.84 5.10 -5.68
N GLY A 121 -2.20 6.31 -6.15
CA GLY A 121 -3.09 6.49 -7.29
C GLY A 121 -2.50 6.06 -8.65
N ARG A 122 -1.19 5.75 -8.72
CA ARG A 122 -0.53 5.35 -9.98
C ARG A 122 -0.42 3.83 -10.07
N LEU A 123 -0.88 3.28 -11.20
CA LEU A 123 -0.74 1.86 -11.53
C LEU A 123 0.69 1.34 -11.35
N ALA A 124 1.70 2.14 -11.71
CA ALA A 124 3.11 1.78 -11.58
C ALA A 124 3.52 1.41 -10.14
N HIS A 125 2.94 2.05 -9.12
CA HIS A 125 3.19 1.73 -7.72
C HIS A 125 2.84 0.26 -7.44
N TRP A 126 1.59 -0.11 -7.75
CA TRP A 126 1.07 -1.46 -7.54
C TRP A 126 1.78 -2.51 -8.37
N MET A 127 2.09 -2.22 -9.64
CA MET A 127 2.80 -3.17 -10.50
C MET A 127 4.20 -3.46 -9.97
N LEU A 128 4.90 -2.47 -9.41
CA LEU A 128 6.20 -2.68 -8.79
C LEU A 128 6.11 -3.50 -7.50
N LEU A 129 5.07 -3.31 -6.68
CA LEU A 129 4.85 -4.15 -5.49
C LEU A 129 4.64 -5.62 -5.87
N VAL A 130 3.81 -5.87 -6.89
CA VAL A 130 3.60 -7.22 -7.43
C VAL A 130 4.92 -7.81 -7.91
N VAL A 131 5.70 -7.06 -8.72
CA VAL A 131 7.03 -7.51 -9.17
C VAL A 131 7.97 -7.79 -7.99
N GLY A 132 7.91 -6.98 -6.94
CA GLY A 132 8.66 -7.19 -5.70
C GLY A 132 8.33 -8.53 -5.04
N ASP A 133 7.05 -8.84 -4.82
CA ASP A 133 6.60 -10.14 -4.27
C ASP A 133 7.08 -11.31 -5.12
N ARG A 134 7.01 -11.11 -6.43
CA ARG A 134 7.42 -12.05 -7.44
C ARG A 134 8.93 -12.35 -7.42
N LEU A 135 9.77 -11.33 -7.22
CA LEU A 135 11.21 -11.49 -7.03
C LEU A 135 11.55 -12.13 -5.68
N ASP A 136 10.76 -11.87 -4.64
CA ASP A 136 10.96 -12.44 -3.32
C ASP A 136 10.80 -13.96 -3.34
N VAL A 137 9.71 -14.45 -3.94
CA VAL A 137 9.47 -15.88 -4.15
C VAL A 137 10.59 -16.52 -4.97
N ALA A 138 11.03 -15.89 -6.06
CA ALA A 138 12.12 -16.41 -6.87
C ALA A 138 13.44 -16.51 -6.09
N THR A 139 13.74 -15.49 -5.27
CA THR A 139 14.94 -15.45 -4.42
C THR A 139 14.91 -16.58 -3.40
N HIS A 140 13.79 -16.75 -2.69
CA HIS A 140 13.64 -17.81 -1.70
C HIS A 140 13.83 -19.20 -2.32
N ARG A 141 13.19 -19.47 -3.47
CA ARG A 141 13.35 -20.74 -4.19
C ARG A 141 14.80 -21.04 -4.57
N VAL A 142 15.51 -20.05 -5.10
CA VAL A 142 16.94 -20.21 -5.43
C VAL A 142 17.74 -20.47 -4.16
N THR A 143 17.52 -19.69 -3.10
CA THR A 143 18.27 -19.85 -1.85
C THR A 143 18.01 -21.18 -1.18
N ASP A 144 16.79 -21.70 -1.23
CA ASP A 144 16.43 -22.98 -0.63
C ASP A 144 16.96 -24.16 -1.45
N ALA A 145 16.93 -24.07 -2.78
CA ALA A 145 17.62 -25.01 -3.65
C ALA A 145 19.13 -25.05 -3.36
N LEU A 146 19.79 -23.89 -3.19
CA LEU A 146 21.20 -23.81 -2.82
C LEU A 146 21.50 -24.37 -1.42
N ARG A 147 20.54 -24.32 -0.50
CA ARG A 147 20.61 -24.96 0.83
C ARG A 147 20.27 -26.46 0.81
N GLY A 148 20.07 -27.05 -0.37
CA GLY A 148 19.73 -28.47 -0.54
C GLY A 148 18.26 -28.80 -0.22
N ARG A 149 17.37 -27.79 -0.21
CA ARG A 149 15.93 -27.93 0.05
C ARG A 149 15.10 -27.36 -1.12
N PRO A 150 15.23 -27.89 -2.35
CA PRO A 150 14.43 -27.42 -3.47
C PRO A 150 12.94 -27.78 -3.30
N ASP A 151 12.06 -26.91 -3.80
CA ASP A 151 10.61 -27.15 -3.86
C ASP A 151 10.28 -28.48 -4.56
N ARG A 152 9.32 -29.23 -4.01
CA ARG A 152 8.83 -30.48 -4.60
C ARG A 152 7.60 -30.20 -5.44
N LEU A 153 7.80 -29.53 -6.57
CA LEU A 153 6.78 -29.10 -7.54
C LEU A 153 5.58 -30.07 -7.63
N VAL A 154 5.81 -31.32 -8.01
CA VAL A 154 4.73 -32.31 -8.22
C VAL A 154 3.89 -32.57 -6.97
N LYS A 155 4.50 -32.57 -5.79
CA LYS A 155 3.83 -32.83 -4.51
C LYS A 155 3.18 -31.58 -3.91
N GLU A 156 3.79 -30.41 -4.11
CA GLU A 156 3.43 -29.16 -3.44
C GLU A 156 2.47 -28.28 -4.28
N THR A 157 2.39 -28.47 -5.60
CA THR A 157 1.52 -27.66 -6.48
C THR A 157 0.17 -28.33 -6.80
N GLY A 158 -0.17 -29.43 -6.13
CA GLY A 158 -1.44 -30.15 -6.35
C GLY A 158 -1.50 -31.01 -7.63
N ILE A 159 -0.43 -31.05 -8.44
CA ILE A 159 -0.37 -31.87 -9.67
C ILE A 159 -0.62 -33.36 -9.36
N ALA A 160 -0.09 -33.85 -8.23
CA ALA A 160 -0.34 -35.22 -7.78
C ALA A 160 -1.83 -35.47 -7.48
N ALA A 161 -2.52 -34.49 -6.89
CA ALA A 161 -3.95 -34.59 -6.56
C ALA A 161 -4.83 -34.50 -7.82
N GLU A 162 -4.45 -33.67 -8.80
CA GLU A 162 -5.13 -33.59 -10.10
C GLU A 162 -5.15 -34.94 -10.84
N ARG A 163 -4.15 -35.79 -10.61
CA ARG A 163 -4.06 -37.13 -11.22
C ARG A 163 -4.86 -38.21 -10.45
N ALA A 164 -5.11 -38.02 -9.17
CA ALA A 164 -5.69 -39.04 -8.30
C ALA A 164 -7.23 -38.99 -8.26
N ASP A 165 -7.83 -37.80 -8.21
CA ASP A 165 -9.22 -37.62 -7.78
C ASP A 165 -10.17 -37.02 -8.86
N ASP A 166 -9.77 -37.05 -10.14
CA ASP A 166 -10.50 -36.48 -11.30
C ASP A 166 -11.17 -35.09 -11.09
N PRO A 167 -10.47 -34.09 -10.52
CA PRO A 167 -11.04 -32.75 -10.33
C PRO A 167 -11.23 -31.99 -11.66
N VAL A 168 -10.55 -32.38 -12.73
CA VAL A 168 -10.69 -31.76 -14.06
C VAL A 168 -12.06 -32.11 -14.65
N GLY A 169 -12.48 -33.38 -14.59
CA GLY A 169 -13.81 -33.81 -15.02
C GLY A 169 -14.92 -33.07 -14.25
N ALA A 170 -14.75 -32.90 -12.94
CA ALA A 170 -15.69 -32.17 -12.09
C ALA A 170 -15.84 -30.69 -12.48
N ARG A 171 -14.79 -30.04 -13.01
CA ARG A 171 -14.81 -28.63 -13.43
C ARG A 171 -15.43 -28.43 -14.82
N LEU A 172 -15.17 -29.35 -15.75
CA LEU A 172 -15.67 -29.25 -17.14
C LEU A 172 -17.20 -29.37 -17.25
N GLY A 173 -17.85 -30.06 -16.30
CA GLY A 173 -19.31 -30.15 -16.21
C GLY A 173 -19.97 -29.13 -15.28
N SER A 174 -19.20 -28.21 -14.69
CA SER A 174 -19.69 -27.30 -13.65
C SER A 174 -20.08 -25.93 -14.21
N THR A 175 -21.11 -25.31 -13.61
CA THR A 175 -21.44 -23.90 -13.85
C THR A 175 -20.53 -22.92 -13.12
N ARG A 176 -19.59 -23.44 -12.29
CA ARG A 176 -18.65 -22.63 -11.52
C ARG A 176 -17.67 -21.91 -12.44
N ARG A 177 -17.41 -20.63 -12.16
CA ARG A 177 -16.46 -19.80 -12.94
C ARG A 177 -15.00 -19.97 -12.54
N ASP A 178 -14.74 -20.77 -11.51
CA ASP A 178 -13.41 -21.04 -10.96
C ASP A 178 -12.48 -21.78 -11.93
N TRP A 179 -13.00 -22.46 -12.95
CA TRP A 179 -12.19 -23.13 -13.98
C TRP A 179 -11.17 -22.19 -14.66
N ARG A 180 -11.45 -20.88 -14.74
CA ARG A 180 -10.52 -19.88 -15.31
C ARG A 180 -9.22 -19.76 -14.49
N HIS A 181 -9.29 -20.00 -13.19
CA HIS A 181 -8.11 -20.05 -12.32
C HIS A 181 -7.22 -21.26 -12.66
N GLY A 182 -7.80 -22.38 -13.09
CA GLY A 182 -7.03 -23.54 -13.56
C GLY A 182 -6.09 -23.24 -14.73
N VAL A 183 -6.36 -22.19 -15.52
CA VAL A 183 -5.48 -21.72 -16.61
C VAL A 183 -4.48 -20.67 -16.12
N LEU A 184 -4.93 -19.72 -15.29
CA LEU A 184 -4.11 -18.61 -14.82
C LEU A 184 -3.11 -19.00 -13.74
N ASP A 185 -3.51 -19.87 -12.82
CA ASP A 185 -2.73 -20.23 -11.64
C ASP A 185 -1.41 -20.91 -12.00
N PRO A 186 -1.34 -21.85 -12.97
CA PRO A 186 -0.06 -22.38 -13.42
C PRO A 186 0.86 -21.28 -13.93
N VAL A 187 0.37 -20.34 -14.75
CA VAL A 187 1.20 -19.25 -15.29
C VAL A 187 1.71 -18.35 -14.17
N VAL A 188 0.84 -17.94 -13.24
CA VAL A 188 1.17 -17.03 -12.13
C VAL A 188 2.02 -17.71 -11.03
N ALA A 189 1.90 -19.02 -10.85
CA ALA A 189 2.67 -19.79 -9.88
C ALA A 189 4.03 -20.22 -10.44
N THR A 190 4.10 -20.57 -11.73
CA THR A 190 5.30 -21.16 -12.36
C THR A 190 6.19 -20.16 -13.09
N TRP A 191 5.75 -18.93 -13.39
CA TRP A 191 6.62 -17.94 -14.05
C TRP A 191 7.98 -17.70 -13.33
N PRO A 192 8.16 -17.86 -12.00
CA PRO A 192 9.49 -17.75 -11.41
C PRO A 192 10.46 -18.82 -11.93
N TYR A 193 9.97 -20.06 -12.17
CA TYR A 193 10.78 -21.12 -12.79
C TYR A 193 11.10 -20.82 -14.25
N LEU A 194 10.15 -20.20 -14.98
CA LEU A 194 10.41 -19.73 -16.34
C LEU A 194 11.49 -18.64 -16.36
N LEU A 195 11.47 -17.74 -15.38
CA LEU A 195 12.47 -16.67 -15.27
C LEU A 195 13.85 -17.23 -14.88
N ILE A 196 13.90 -18.13 -13.89
CA ILE A 196 15.14 -18.85 -13.53
C ILE A 196 15.70 -19.63 -14.72
N GLY A 197 14.85 -20.40 -15.42
CA GLY A 197 15.24 -21.16 -16.61
C GLY A 197 15.72 -20.27 -17.75
N GLY A 198 15.03 -19.15 -18.00
CA GLY A 198 15.41 -18.16 -19.00
C GLY A 198 16.78 -17.53 -18.72
N VAL A 199 17.05 -17.15 -17.46
CA VAL A 199 18.36 -16.63 -17.04
C VAL A 199 19.45 -17.69 -17.20
N ALA A 200 19.20 -18.93 -16.78
CA ALA A 200 20.16 -20.02 -16.93
C ALA A 200 20.54 -20.26 -18.41
N VAL A 201 19.54 -20.31 -19.30
CA VAL A 201 19.75 -20.42 -20.75
C VAL A 201 20.56 -19.24 -21.29
N TRP A 202 20.23 -18.01 -20.87
CA TRP A 202 20.94 -16.81 -21.29
C TRP A 202 22.42 -16.84 -20.88
N VAL A 203 22.72 -17.22 -19.64
CA VAL A 203 24.10 -17.36 -19.12
C VAL A 203 24.87 -18.40 -19.93
N VAL A 204 24.29 -19.58 -20.17
CA VAL A 204 24.93 -20.65 -20.96
C VAL A 204 25.21 -20.16 -22.40
N ARG A 205 24.26 -19.45 -23.02
CA ARG A 205 24.47 -18.88 -24.36
C ARG A 205 25.54 -17.80 -24.38
N ARG A 206 25.66 -17.00 -23.32
CA ARG A 206 26.69 -15.96 -23.18
C ARG A 206 28.08 -16.55 -22.97
N ALA A 207 28.19 -17.66 -22.23
CA ALA A 207 29.45 -18.35 -21.95
C ALA A 207 29.94 -19.21 -23.14
N ARG A 208 29.04 -19.60 -24.05
CA ARG A 208 29.36 -20.31 -25.30
C ARG A 208 29.67 -19.39 -26.49
N ARG A 209 29.58 -18.07 -26.30
CA ARG A 209 29.96 -17.04 -27.28
C ARG A 209 31.28 -16.42 -26.86
#